data_AF-A0A4Q3D780-F1
#
_entry.id   AF-A0A4Q3D780-F1
#
_cell.length_a   1.000
_cell.length_b   1.000
_cell.length_c   1.000
_cell.angle_alpha   90.00
_cell.angle_beta   90.00
_cell.angle_gamma   90.00
#
_symmetry.space_group_name_H-M   'P 1'
#
loop_
_entity.id
_entity.type
_entity.pdbx_description
1 polymer ?
#
loop_
_entity_poly.entity_id
_entity_poly.type
_entity_poly.pdbx_seq_one_letter_code
_entity_poly.pdbx_strand_id
1 'polypeptide(L)'
;MIDRFFLSHPRSVGESYAEHAATASRFGFSMIVGGVACVVHAIFPSVFPRTASDTVKKLYGQMKARQPNFSQERPAFQQPEWQIEYEI
;
A
#
# COMPACT_ATOMS: atom_id res chain seq x y z
N MET A 1 -22.07 17.97 -11.34
CA MET A 1 -21.94 16.50 -11.08
C MET A 1 -20.49 16.04 -11.16
N ILE A 2 -19.76 16.30 -12.25
CA ILE A 2 -18.32 15.95 -12.40
C ILE A 2 -17.50 16.40 -11.18
N ASP A 3 -17.73 17.62 -10.74
CA ASP A 3 -17.03 18.23 -9.62
C ASP A 3 -17.17 17.41 -8.31
N ARG A 4 -18.39 16.92 -8.01
CA ARG A 4 -18.67 16.11 -6.83
C ARG A 4 -17.99 14.74 -6.88
N PHE A 5 -17.99 14.09 -8.04
CA PHE A 5 -17.50 12.71 -8.17
C PHE A 5 -15.99 12.61 -8.38
N PHE A 6 -15.37 13.60 -9.04
CA PHE A 6 -13.97 13.48 -9.49
C PHE A 6 -13.06 14.55 -8.90
N LEU A 7 -13.54 15.77 -8.67
CA LEU A 7 -12.66 16.91 -8.37
C LEU A 7 -12.72 17.33 -6.89
N SER A 8 -13.82 17.05 -6.20
CA SER A 8 -14.04 17.41 -4.79
C SER A 8 -12.98 16.76 -3.89
N HIS A 9 -12.76 15.45 -4.04
CA HIS A 9 -11.86 14.69 -3.19
C HIS A 9 -10.38 15.03 -3.45
N PRO A 10 -9.85 14.99 -4.69
CA PRO A 10 -8.46 15.39 -4.95
C PRO A 10 -8.15 16.80 -4.42
N ARG A 11 -9.04 17.78 -4.65
CA ARG A 11 -8.85 19.14 -4.14
C ARG A 11 -8.89 19.21 -2.62
N SER A 12 -9.70 18.40 -1.94
CA SER A 12 -9.74 18.36 -0.47
C SER A 12 -8.42 17.90 0.16
N VAL A 13 -7.58 17.19 -0.59
CA VAL A 13 -6.25 16.73 -0.16
C VAL A 13 -5.11 17.47 -0.87
N GLY A 14 -5.42 18.55 -1.60
CA GLY A 14 -4.43 19.40 -2.26
C GLY A 14 -3.84 18.84 -3.56
N GLU A 15 -4.49 17.87 -4.20
CA GLU A 15 -4.02 17.23 -5.44
C GLU A 15 -4.89 17.60 -6.65
N SER A 16 -4.29 17.64 -7.84
CA SER A 16 -5.03 17.59 -9.10
C SER A 16 -5.65 16.19 -9.31
N TYR A 17 -6.68 16.10 -10.14
CA TYR A 17 -7.30 14.81 -10.48
C TYR A 17 -6.28 13.82 -11.05
N ALA A 18 -5.37 14.27 -11.91
CA ALA A 18 -4.37 13.40 -12.54
C ALA A 18 -3.35 12.86 -11.52
N GLU A 19 -2.87 13.70 -10.60
CA GLU A 19 -1.96 13.28 -9.51
C GLU A 19 -2.62 12.26 -8.60
N HIS A 20 -3.85 12.53 -8.18
CA HIS A 20 -4.62 11.66 -7.31
C HIS A 20 -4.91 10.32 -8.00
N ALA A 21 -5.40 10.35 -9.25
CA ALA A 21 -5.71 9.16 -10.02
C ALA A 21 -4.45 8.30 -10.27
N ALA A 22 -3.32 8.91 -10.60
CA ALA A 22 -2.06 8.19 -10.80
C ALA A 22 -1.59 7.53 -9.50
N THR A 23 -1.66 8.26 -8.39
CA THR A 23 -1.28 7.76 -7.06
C THR A 23 -2.16 6.60 -6.62
N ALA A 24 -3.49 6.77 -6.70
CA ALA A 24 -4.46 5.74 -6.36
C ALA A 24 -4.32 4.50 -7.26
N SER A 25 -4.12 4.69 -8.57
CA SER A 25 -3.97 3.58 -9.52
C SER A 25 -2.72 2.77 -9.25
N ARG A 26 -1.57 3.42 -8.98
CA ARG A 26 -0.31 2.72 -8.65
C ARG A 26 -0.43 1.95 -7.33
N PHE A 27 -1.07 2.54 -6.34
CA PHE A 27 -1.33 1.90 -5.05
C PHE A 27 -2.22 0.67 -5.23
N GLY A 28 -3.36 0.83 -5.91
CA GLY A 28 -4.31 -0.26 -6.18
C GLY A 28 -3.71 -1.39 -7.04
N PHE A 29 -2.93 -1.07 -8.07
CA PHE A 29 -2.28 -2.10 -8.88
C PHE A 29 -1.27 -2.91 -8.05
N SER A 30 -0.51 -2.26 -7.17
CA SER A 30 0.39 -2.96 -6.25
C SER A 30 -0.39 -3.91 -5.32
N MET A 31 -1.55 -3.48 -4.78
CA MET A 31 -2.41 -4.35 -3.98
C MET A 31 -2.88 -5.59 -4.76
N ILE A 32 -3.31 -5.40 -6.02
CA ILE A 32 -3.75 -6.51 -6.89
C ILE A 32 -2.60 -7.49 -7.12
N VAL A 33 -1.42 -7.00 -7.49
CA VAL A 33 -0.24 -7.85 -7.74
C VAL A 33 0.16 -8.62 -6.48
N GLY A 34 0.22 -7.96 -5.32
CA GLY A 34 0.54 -8.62 -4.05
C GLY A 34 -0.52 -9.67 -3.67
N GLY A 35 -1.80 -9.37 -3.88
CA GLY A 35 -2.90 -10.30 -3.63
C GLY A 35 -2.86 -11.53 -4.55
N VAL A 36 -2.60 -11.32 -5.85
CA VAL A 36 -2.43 -12.43 -6.81
C VAL A 36 -1.22 -13.28 -6.44
N ALA A 37 -0.09 -12.67 -6.06
CA ALA A 37 1.08 -13.40 -5.61
C ALA A 37 0.78 -14.26 -4.37
N CYS A 38 0.03 -13.73 -3.41
CA CYS A 38 -0.42 -14.47 -2.22
C CYS A 38 -1.30 -15.68 -2.58
N VAL A 39 -2.23 -15.53 -3.53
CA VAL A 39 -3.11 -16.63 -3.97
C VAL A 39 -2.30 -17.70 -4.72
N VAL A 40 -1.36 -17.30 -5.57
CA VAL A 40 -0.45 -18.25 -6.25
C VAL A 40 0.41 -18.99 -5.23
N HIS A 41 0.94 -18.28 -4.23
CA HIS A 41 1.71 -18.87 -3.14
C HIS A 41 0.91 -19.91 -2.35
N ALA A 42 -0.37 -19.67 -2.09
CA ALA A 42 -1.25 -20.64 -1.42
C ALA A 42 -1.39 -21.97 -2.18
N ILE A 43 -1.22 -21.96 -3.51
CA ILE A 43 -1.24 -23.16 -4.36
C ILE A 43 0.17 -23.74 -4.49
N PHE A 44 1.19 -22.88 -4.60
CA PHE A 44 2.60 -23.24 -4.78
C PHE A 44 3.47 -22.53 -3.74
N PRO A 45 3.67 -23.11 -2.54
CA PRO A 45 4.32 -22.43 -1.41
C PRO A 45 5.77 -21.99 -1.64
N SER A 46 6.47 -22.56 -2.63
CA SER A 46 7.82 -22.12 -2.99
C SER A 46 7.85 -20.90 -3.91
N VAL A 47 6.71 -20.50 -4.46
CA VAL A 47 6.57 -19.38 -5.40
C VAL A 47 6.12 -18.13 -4.64
N PHE A 48 6.76 -16.99 -4.92
CA PHE A 48 6.47 -15.70 -4.29
C PHE A 48 6.49 -15.66 -2.74
N PRO A 49 7.42 -16.32 -2.03
CA PRO A 49 7.35 -16.56 -0.58
C PRO A 49 7.38 -15.32 0.33
N ARG A 50 7.57 -14.12 -0.23
CA ARG A 50 7.59 -12.85 0.52
C ARG A 50 6.87 -11.73 -0.23
N THR A 51 6.34 -12.00 -1.41
CA THR A 51 5.92 -10.93 -2.32
C THR A 51 4.70 -10.20 -1.77
N ALA A 52 3.79 -10.92 -1.10
CA ALA A 52 2.62 -10.31 -0.50
C ALA A 52 3.01 -9.43 0.69
N SER A 53 3.82 -9.96 1.61
CA SER A 53 4.38 -9.25 2.75
C SER A 53 5.15 -8.00 2.35
N ASP A 54 6.09 -8.11 1.40
CA ASP A 54 6.89 -6.98 0.92
C ASP A 54 6.00 -5.91 0.27
N THR A 55 4.93 -6.33 -0.42
CA THR A 55 3.95 -5.42 -0.99
C THR A 55 3.19 -4.67 0.11
N VAL A 56 2.74 -5.35 1.16
CA VAL A 56 2.07 -4.72 2.31
C VAL A 56 3.00 -3.72 3.00
N LYS A 57 4.25 -4.11 3.28
CA LYS A 57 5.26 -3.23 3.90
C LYS A 57 5.52 -1.98 3.06
N LYS A 58 5.63 -2.13 1.74
CA LYS A 58 5.79 -1.03 0.79
C LYS A 58 4.58 -0.08 0.82
N LEU A 59 3.37 -0.62 0.73
CA LEU A 59 2.13 0.16 0.75
C LEU A 59 1.95 0.90 2.09
N TYR A 60 2.24 0.22 3.19
CA TYR A 60 2.28 0.83 4.53
C TYR A 60 3.28 2.00 4.58
N GLY A 61 4.49 1.82 4.04
CA GLY A 61 5.48 2.89 3.96
C GLY A 61 4.99 4.11 3.18
N GLN A 62 4.27 3.89 2.07
CA GLN A 62 3.66 4.97 1.28
C GLN A 62 2.54 5.70 2.05
N MET A 63 1.70 4.97 2.80
CA MET A 63 0.68 5.58 3.66
C MET A 63 1.31 6.41 4.77
N LYS A 64 2.32 5.84 5.43
CA LYS A 64 3.05 6.50 6.52
C LYS A 64 3.75 7.78 6.08
N ALA A 65 4.33 7.81 4.87
CA ALA A 65 4.94 9.01 4.31
C ALA A 65 3.95 10.18 4.15
N ARG A 66 2.64 9.91 4.11
CA ARG A 66 1.55 10.90 4.05
C ARG A 66 0.97 11.25 5.43
N GLN A 67 1.53 10.70 6.51
CA GLN A 67 1.12 10.97 7.88
C GLN A 67 2.18 11.84 8.58
N PRO A 68 2.01 13.18 8.64
CA PRO A 68 3.04 14.08 9.16
C PRO A 68 3.43 13.81 10.62
N ASN A 69 2.48 13.32 11.44
CA ASN A 69 2.75 13.00 12.85
C ASN A 69 3.47 11.64 13.04
N PHE A 70 3.47 10.79 12.02
CA PHE A 70 3.99 9.42 12.11
C PHE A 70 5.19 9.18 11.18
N SER A 71 5.55 10.14 10.33
CA SER A 71 6.62 9.96 9.34
C SER A 71 7.99 9.68 9.99
N GLN A 72 8.21 10.18 11.22
CA GLN A 72 9.48 10.05 11.95
C GLN A 72 9.58 8.79 12.82
N GLU A 73 8.47 8.11 13.08
CA GLU A 73 8.51 6.89 13.90
C GLU A 73 9.19 5.75 13.13
N ARG A 74 9.55 4.65 13.80
CA ARG A 74 9.98 3.43 13.09
C ARG A 74 8.74 2.72 12.54
N PRO A 75 8.77 2.16 11.30
CA PRO A 75 7.67 1.34 10.78
C PRO A 75 7.29 0.23 11.78
N ALA A 76 6.00 -0.05 11.94
CA ALA A 76 5.53 -1.02 12.92
C ALA A 76 6.23 -2.39 12.76
N PHE A 77 6.35 -2.90 11.53
CA PHE A 77 7.04 -4.16 11.23
C PHE A 77 8.56 -4.19 11.52
N GLN A 78 9.17 -3.07 11.95
CA GLN A 78 10.55 -3.04 12.45
C GLN A 78 10.61 -3.05 13.99
N GLN A 79 9.47 -2.90 14.67
CA GLN A 79 9.39 -2.95 16.12
C GLN A 79 9.32 -4.42 16.59
N PRO A 80 9.99 -4.78 17.70
CA PRO A 80 10.07 -6.17 18.17
C PRO A 80 8.70 -6.88 18.32
N GLU A 81 7.69 -6.16 18.81
CA GLU A 81 6.34 -6.65 19.06
C GLU A 81 5.54 -6.99 17.79
N TRP A 82 6.01 -6.57 16.62
CA TRP A 82 5.39 -6.82 15.32
C TRP A 82 6.23 -7.75 14.41
N GLN A 83 7.34 -8.30 14.92
CA GLN A 83 8.14 -9.27 14.16
C GLN A 83 7.36 -10.56 13.98
N ILE A 84 7.22 -10.98 12.73
CA ILE A 84 6.52 -12.22 12.35
C ILE A 84 7.51 -13.37 12.19
N GLU A 85 7.07 -14.57 12.55
CA GLU A 85 7.89 -15.79 12.45
C GLU A 85 8.14 -16.21 11.00
N TYR A 86 7.21 -15.90 10.10
CA TYR A 86 7.31 -16.19 8.68
C TYR A 86 6.63 -15.11 7.83
N GLU A 87 7.01 -15.06 6.55
CA GLU A 87 6.49 -14.13 5.54
C GLU A 87 5.68 -14.90 4.50
N ILE A 88 4.84 -14.17 3.75
CA ILE A 88 4.03 -14.70 2.64
C ILE A 88 4.16 -13.85 1.37
#